data_AF-A0A139MXA0-F1
#
_entry.id   AF-A0A139MXA0-F1
#
_cell.length_a   1.000
_cell.length_b   1.000
_cell.length_c   1.000
_cell.angle_alpha   90.00
_cell.angle_beta   90.00
_cell.angle_gamma   90.00
#
_symmetry.space_group_name_H-M   'P 1'
#
loop_
_entity.id
_entity.type
_entity.pdbx_description
1 polymer ?
#
loop_
_entity_poly.entity_id
_entity_poly.type
_entity_poly.pdbx_seq_one_letter_code
_entity_poly.pdbx_strand_id
1 'polypeptide(L)'
;MDGLKDREKIQFVTEPGTGTHGTAYLDQVWEITYDSGEQTKEITLSTLAFTGQEDLDFYLCANREDGRQSRLKIVVKPSSE
;
A
#
# COMPACT_ATOMS: atom_id res chain seq x y z
N MET A 1 -6.10 -10.98 23.33
CA MET A 1 -6.16 -9.66 22.66
C MET A 1 -4.81 -9.02 22.87
N ASP A 2 -3.85 -9.27 21.99
CA ASP A 2 -2.57 -8.55 22.03
C ASP A 2 -2.73 -7.29 21.18
N GLY A 3 -3.39 -6.30 21.79
CA GLY A 3 -3.36 -4.92 21.30
C GLY A 3 -1.92 -4.42 21.32
N LEU A 4 -1.57 -3.55 20.37
CA LEU A 4 -0.29 -2.85 20.32
C LEU A 4 -0.03 -2.20 21.69
N LYS A 5 0.84 -2.81 22.51
CA LYS A 5 1.12 -2.34 23.87
C LYS A 5 1.85 -0.99 23.87
N ASP A 6 2.62 -0.74 22.80
CA ASP A 6 3.41 0.48 22.62
C ASP A 6 3.08 1.14 21.28
N ARG A 7 3.27 2.46 21.20
CA ARG A 7 3.14 3.27 19.99
C ARG A 7 4.01 2.66 18.88
N GLU A 8 3.43 2.37 17.72
CA GLU A 8 4.12 1.71 16.60
C GLU A 8 4.18 2.65 15.38
N LYS A 9 5.35 2.76 14.76
CA LYS A 9 5.52 3.41 13.47
C LYS A 9 5.55 2.35 12.37
N ILE A 10 4.71 2.53 11.35
CA ILE A 10 4.66 1.68 10.18
C ILE A 10 4.86 2.56 8.94
N GLN A 11 5.81 2.19 8.09
CA GLN A 11 5.96 2.79 6.77
C GLN A 11 5.13 2.00 5.77
N PHE A 12 4.26 2.67 5.03
CA PHE A 12 3.58 2.12 3.88
C PHE A 12 4.22 2.63 2.61
N VAL A 13 4.54 1.76 1.67
CA VAL A 13 5.17 2.11 0.39
C VAL A 13 4.57 1.31 -0.75
N THR A 14 4.40 1.94 -1.91
CA THR A 14 4.08 1.22 -3.14
C THR A 14 5.32 0.60 -3.76
N GLU A 15 5.23 -0.67 -4.12
CA GLU A 15 6.30 -1.42 -4.80
C GLU A 15 5.82 -1.97 -6.15
N PRO A 16 6.73 -2.13 -7.12
CA PRO A 16 6.37 -2.63 -8.44
C PRO A 16 5.89 -4.07 -8.43
N GLY A 17 4.97 -4.37 -9.35
CA GLY A 17 4.54 -5.71 -9.72
C GLY A 17 4.68 -5.91 -11.22
N THR A 18 3.62 -6.36 -11.88
CA THR A 18 3.53 -6.37 -13.36
C THR A 18 3.26 -4.98 -13.93
N GLY A 19 2.64 -4.09 -13.15
CA GLY A 19 2.37 -2.71 -13.52
C GLY A 19 3.60 -1.81 -13.35
N THR A 20 3.90 -1.02 -14.38
CA THR A 20 5.01 -0.06 -14.38
C THR A 20 4.64 1.23 -13.64
N HIS A 21 5.61 1.81 -12.92
CA HIS A 21 5.53 3.16 -12.38
C HIS A 21 5.15 4.17 -13.48
N GLY A 22 4.21 5.07 -13.19
CA GLY A 22 3.69 6.05 -14.14
C GLY A 22 2.67 5.48 -15.13
N THR A 23 2.39 4.18 -15.08
CA THR A 23 1.32 3.53 -15.87
C THR A 23 0.22 2.98 -14.96
N ALA A 24 0.57 2.12 -14.01
CA ALA A 24 -0.40 1.50 -13.10
C ALA A 24 -0.52 2.27 -11.77
N TYR A 25 0.59 2.83 -11.28
CA TYR A 25 0.65 3.54 -10.00
C TYR A 25 1.75 4.62 -10.03
N LEU A 26 1.70 5.52 -9.05
CA LEU A 26 2.81 6.42 -8.71
C LEU A 26 3.39 6.01 -7.37
N ASP A 27 4.70 6.21 -7.21
CA ASP A 27 5.38 5.95 -5.94
C ASP A 27 4.76 6.81 -4.83
N GLN A 28 4.24 6.15 -3.81
CA GLN A 28 3.66 6.81 -2.65
C GLN A 28 4.24 6.18 -1.38
N VAL A 29 4.50 7.04 -0.40
CA VAL A 29 5.04 6.67 0.92
C VAL A 29 4.19 7.35 1.99
N TRP A 30 3.78 6.58 2.99
CA TRP A 30 3.15 7.09 4.21
C TRP A 30 3.93 6.62 5.42
N GLU A 31 4.18 7.54 6.35
CA GLU A 31 4.66 7.19 7.67
C GLU A 31 3.52 7.33 8.67
N ILE A 32 3.03 6.21 9.18
CA ILE A 32 1.87 6.19 10.07
C ILE A 32 2.32 5.80 11.46
N THR A 33 1.94 6.61 12.43
CA THR A 33 2.05 6.27 13.84
C THR A 33 0.70 5.78 14.34
N TYR A 34 0.67 4.59 14.95
CA TYR A 34 -0.43 4.11 15.76
C TYR A 34 -0.16 4.45 17.22
N ASP A 35 -1.11 5.12 17.89
CA ASP A 35 -1.04 5.33 19.34
C ASP A 35 -1.34 4.02 20.10
N SER A 36 -0.99 3.96 21.39
CA SER A 36 -1.23 2.76 22.20
C SER A 36 -2.72 2.40 22.22
N GLY A 37 -3.04 1.16 21.88
CA GLY A 37 -4.42 0.67 21.76
C GLY A 37 -5.19 1.13 20.51
N GLU A 38 -4.58 1.93 19.62
CA GLU A 38 -5.15 2.26 18.33
C GLU A 38 -5.02 1.07 17.37
N GLN A 39 -6.13 0.66 16.75
CA GLN A 39 -6.19 -0.55 15.94
C GLN A 39 -6.32 -0.28 14.44
N THR A 40 -6.73 0.93 14.04
CA THR A 40 -7.07 1.25 12.64
C THR A 40 -6.60 2.66 12.27
N LYS A 41 -5.98 2.78 11.08
CA LYS A 41 -5.72 4.04 10.40
C LYS A 41 -6.21 3.93 8.96
N GLU A 42 -6.56 5.06 8.36
CA GLU A 42 -6.94 5.15 6.96
C GLU A 42 -5.83 5.82 6.16
N ILE A 43 -5.53 5.28 4.98
CA ILE A 43 -4.70 5.92 3.96
C ILE A 43 -5.46 5.99 2.65
N THR A 44 -5.24 7.09 1.93
CA THR A 44 -5.76 7.25 0.57
C THR A 44 -4.67 6.91 -0.41
N LEU A 45 -4.89 5.86 -1.20
CA LEU A 45 -4.01 5.46 -2.29
C LEU A 45 -4.55 6.03 -3.60
N SER A 46 -3.77 6.90 -4.25
CA SER A 46 -4.12 7.39 -5.59
C SER A 46 -3.71 6.36 -6.65
N THR A 47 -4.63 5.99 -7.54
CA THR A 47 -4.34 5.14 -8.72
C THR A 47 -4.40 5.97 -10.00
N LEU A 48 -3.63 5.55 -11.00
CA LEU A 48 -3.72 6.15 -12.34
C LEU A 48 -4.86 5.49 -13.13
N ALA A 49 -5.55 6.28 -13.95
CA ALA A 49 -6.47 5.73 -14.95
C ALA A 49 -5.65 4.97 -16.00
N PHE A 50 -5.96 3.69 -16.17
CA PHE A 50 -5.24 2.80 -17.07
C PHE A 50 -6.17 2.32 -18.20
N THR A 51 -5.72 2.48 -19.44
CA THR A 51 -6.46 2.15 -20.68
C THR A 51 -5.83 1.02 -21.48
N GLY A 52 -5.02 0.16 -20.84
CA GLY A 52 -4.41 -0.99 -21.54
C GLY A 52 -5.37 -2.16 -21.72
N GLN A 53 -4.83 -3.30 -22.17
CA GLN A 53 -5.61 -4.49 -22.52
C GLN A 53 -5.53 -5.63 -21.49
N GLU A 54 -4.56 -5.55 -20.58
CA GLU A 54 -4.27 -6.60 -19.59
C GLU A 54 -4.40 -6.05 -18.16
N ASP A 55 -4.80 -6.91 -17.22
CA ASP A 55 -4.76 -6.57 -15.79
C ASP A 55 -3.30 -6.35 -15.37
N LEU A 56 -3.04 -5.22 -14.71
CA LEU A 56 -1.74 -4.91 -14.11
C LEU A 56 -1.81 -5.05 -12.59
N ASP A 57 -0.66 -5.20 -11.95
CA ASP A 57 -0.57 -5.19 -10.50
C ASP A 57 0.63 -4.45 -9.95
N PHE A 58 0.44 -3.92 -8.75
CA PHE A 58 1.50 -3.41 -7.90
C PHE A 58 1.20 -3.81 -6.46
N TYR A 59 2.07 -3.44 -5.53
CA TYR A 59 1.95 -3.84 -4.14
C TYR A 59 1.95 -2.64 -3.21
N LEU A 60 1.17 -2.72 -2.15
CA LEU A 60 1.29 -1.87 -0.98
C LEU A 60 1.98 -2.68 0.12
N CYS A 61 3.16 -2.24 0.53
CA CYS A 61 3.97 -2.88 1.55
C CYS A 61 3.91 -2.08 2.85
N ALA A 62 3.62 -2.76 3.95
CA ALA A 62 3.69 -2.24 5.30
C ALA A 62 4.97 -2.75 5.96
N ASN A 63 5.94 -1.86 6.15
CA ASN A 63 7.24 -2.12 6.73
C ASN A 63 7.26 -1.62 8.18
N ARG A 64 7.57 -2.50 9.12
CA ARG A 64 7.71 -2.18 10.54
C ARG A 64 9.18 -2.05 10.92
N GLU A 65 9.47 -1.24 11.93
CA GLU A 65 10.86 -1.00 12.39
C GLU A 65 11.54 -2.28 12.91
N ASP A 66 10.76 -3.25 13.40
CA ASP A 66 11.25 -4.56 13.85
C ASP A 66 11.55 -5.54 12.69
N GLY A 67 11.44 -5.09 11.44
CA GLY A 67 11.71 -5.87 10.23
C GLY A 67 10.53 -6.72 9.74
N ARG A 68 9.39 -6.75 10.45
CA ARG A 68 8.19 -7.41 9.93
C ARG A 68 7.65 -6.64 8.73
N GLN A 69 7.31 -7.38 7.67
CA GLN A 69 6.68 -6.86 6.47
C GLN A 69 5.32 -7.50 6.22
N SER A 70 4.38 -6.74 5.68
CA SER A 70 3.14 -7.26 5.09
C SER A 70 2.97 -6.67 3.70
N ARG A 71 2.46 -7.47 2.75
CA ARG A 71 2.38 -7.08 1.34
C ARG A 71 0.99 -7.36 0.80
N LEU A 72 0.32 -6.31 0.32
CA LEU A 72 -1.00 -6.39 -0.29
C LEU A 72 -0.87 -6.21 -1.81
N LYS A 73 -1.34 -7.19 -2.58
CA LYS A 73 -1.40 -7.09 -4.04
C LYS A 73 -2.61 -6.24 -4.44
N ILE A 74 -2.38 -5.26 -5.30
CA ILE A 74 -3.41 -4.37 -5.85
C ILE A 74 -3.48 -4.60 -7.35
N VAL A 75 -4.65 -4.99 -7.83
CA VAL A 75 -4.90 -5.24 -9.26
C VAL A 75 -5.57 -4.01 -9.86
N VAL A 76 -4.94 -3.45 -10.89
CA VAL A 76 -5.47 -2.36 -11.71
C VAL A 76 -6.08 -2.99 -12.94
N LYS A 77 -7.40 -2.86 -13.06
CA LYS A 77 -8.13 -3.32 -14.23
C LYS A 77 -8.21 -2.21 -15.26
N PRO A 78 -8.11 -2.53 -16.56
CA PRO A 78 -8.35 -1.55 -17.60
C PRO A 78 -9.79 -1.03 -17.51
N SER A 79 -9.94 0.29 -17.67
CA SER A 79 -11.26 0.90 -17.80
C SER A 79 -11.95 0.34 -19.05
N SER A 80 -13.14 -0.22 -18.89
CA SER A 80 -14.01 -0.50 -20.03
C SER A 80 -14.60 0.82 -20.50
N GLU A 81 -14.44 1.16 -21.79
CA GLU A 81 -15.16 2.26 -22.43
C GLU A 81 -16.67 2.00 -22.47
#